data_AF-A0A434HJP2-F1
#
_entry.id   AF-A0A434HJP2-F1
#
_cell.length_a   1.000
_cell.length_b   1.000
_cell.length_c   1.000
_cell.angle_alpha   90.00
_cell.angle_beta   90.00
_cell.angle_gamma   90.00
#
_symmetry.space_group_name_H-M   'P 1'
#
loop_
_entity.id
_entity.type
_entity.pdbx_description
1 polymer ?
#
loop_
_entity_poly.entity_id
_entity_poly.type
_entity_poly.pdbx_seq_one_letter_code
_entity_poly.pdbx_strand_id
1 'polypeptide(L)'
;MMRPFRFADLGAVGALAALIAAPFPGIALAQTASAQPAPAQPAPQAEPAAPAQVAPKLETFGRWSTLVDEVDTGEDLRKTCAASTAFIGAGGVPGTLTLVITNGDALPPDAYPSITIAVDNKGLPAGKSIAATFGDDKGRVAAKLHSDGAVNGRLSWTVDNQAKISLALLRAMRRASVLDVSFGDAPVGSISMDGFTKAYRSLGASCGFPTADVAP
;
A
#
# COMPACT_ATOMS: atom_id res chain seq x y z
N MET A 1 29.39 -47.79 5.59
CA MET A 1 29.29 -47.93 4.12
C MET A 1 29.42 -46.56 3.47
N MET A 2 29.99 -46.53 2.28
CA MET A 2 30.62 -45.43 1.54
C MET A 2 29.77 -44.18 1.23
N ARG A 3 30.44 -43.01 1.17
CA ARG A 3 30.09 -41.80 0.39
C ARG A 3 30.16 -42.08 -1.12
N PRO A 4 29.43 -41.37 -2.01
CA PRO A 4 29.99 -40.13 -2.60
C PRO A 4 29.01 -39.03 -3.02
N PHE A 5 29.56 -37.82 -3.17
CA PHE A 5 29.04 -36.64 -3.87
C PHE A 5 28.76 -36.90 -5.36
N ARG A 6 27.86 -36.11 -5.99
CA ARG A 6 28.03 -35.56 -7.36
C ARG A 6 27.28 -34.25 -7.60
N PHE A 7 27.91 -33.46 -8.48
CA PHE A 7 27.64 -32.12 -8.99
C PHE A 7 26.65 -32.08 -10.18
N ALA A 8 26.18 -30.86 -10.45
CA ALA A 8 25.74 -30.27 -11.73
C ALA A 8 24.31 -30.57 -12.23
N ASP A 9 23.52 -29.51 -12.47
CA ASP A 9 23.21 -29.09 -13.85
C ASP A 9 22.80 -27.61 -13.90
N LEU A 10 23.25 -26.92 -14.95
CA LEU A 10 23.16 -25.49 -15.22
C LEU A 10 22.33 -25.37 -16.51
N GLY A 11 21.05 -25.02 -16.37
CA GLY A 11 20.13 -24.88 -17.50
C GLY A 11 20.36 -23.57 -18.26
N ALA A 12 20.66 -23.71 -19.55
CA ALA A 12 21.21 -22.71 -20.45
C ALA A 12 20.23 -21.62 -20.94
N VAL A 13 20.83 -20.50 -21.30
CA VAL A 13 20.29 -19.31 -21.96
C VAL A 13 19.81 -19.66 -23.38
N GLY A 14 18.55 -19.38 -23.68
CA GLY A 14 17.99 -19.46 -25.03
C GLY A 14 18.32 -18.23 -25.85
N ALA A 15 19.13 -18.42 -26.90
CA ALA A 15 19.36 -17.47 -27.98
C ALA A 15 18.21 -17.52 -28.99
N LEU A 16 17.72 -16.37 -29.44
CA LEU A 16 16.87 -16.24 -30.62
C LEU A 16 17.54 -15.23 -31.56
N ALA A 17 18.09 -15.78 -32.64
CA ALA A 17 18.68 -15.03 -33.73
C ALA A 17 17.75 -15.06 -34.96
N ALA A 18 17.87 -13.99 -35.73
CA ALA A 18 17.70 -13.88 -37.18
C ALA A 18 16.28 -13.86 -37.77
N LEU A 19 15.91 -12.71 -38.34
CA LEU A 19 15.23 -12.57 -39.64
C LEU A 19 15.78 -11.29 -40.32
N ILE A 20 16.79 -11.44 -41.18
CA ILE A 20 16.73 -11.42 -42.67
C ILE A 20 16.48 -10.01 -43.25
N ALA A 21 17.54 -9.51 -43.90
CA ALA A 21 17.55 -8.36 -44.78
C ALA A 21 16.98 -8.71 -46.17
N ALA A 22 16.36 -7.73 -46.83
CA ALA A 22 16.34 -7.63 -48.29
C ALA A 22 16.23 -6.15 -48.73
N PRO A 23 16.96 -5.73 -49.79
CA PRO A 23 16.96 -4.37 -50.31
C PRO A 23 15.98 -4.23 -51.50
N PHE A 24 15.35 -3.07 -51.63
CA PHE A 24 14.67 -2.68 -52.88
C PHE A 24 15.13 -1.28 -53.31
N PRO A 25 15.67 -1.12 -54.53
CA PRO A 25 15.88 0.18 -55.15
C PRO A 25 14.59 0.60 -55.87
N GLY A 26 14.05 1.77 -55.52
CA GLY A 26 12.83 2.33 -56.11
C GLY A 26 13.15 3.64 -56.84
N ILE A 27 12.86 3.65 -58.13
CA ILE A 27 13.19 4.67 -59.13
C ILE A 27 12.32 5.93 -58.94
N ALA A 28 12.94 7.10 -59.09
CA ALA A 28 12.26 8.39 -59.14
C ALA A 28 11.45 8.54 -60.43
N LEU A 29 10.14 8.81 -60.30
CA LEU A 29 9.29 9.34 -61.37
C LEU A 29 8.57 10.59 -60.83
N ALA A 30 8.91 11.74 -61.41
CA ALA A 30 8.17 12.98 -61.21
C ALA A 30 6.80 12.84 -61.89
N GLN A 31 5.73 12.95 -61.09
CA GLN A 31 4.36 13.10 -61.57
C GLN A 31 3.84 14.46 -61.11
N THR A 32 3.68 15.39 -62.05
CA THR A 32 2.88 16.60 -61.88
C THR A 32 1.41 16.19 -61.88
N ALA A 33 0.85 16.02 -60.69
CA ALA A 33 -0.58 15.81 -60.48
C ALA A 33 -1.24 17.12 -60.01
N SER A 34 -2.33 17.47 -60.68
CA SER A 34 -3.23 18.59 -60.39
C SER A 34 -3.76 18.58 -58.95
N ALA A 35 -3.76 19.76 -58.32
CA ALA A 35 -4.20 19.99 -56.96
C ALA A 35 -5.67 19.58 -56.73
N GLN A 36 -5.89 18.51 -55.95
CA GLN A 36 -7.15 18.27 -55.25
C GLN A 36 -7.05 18.86 -53.83
N PRO A 37 -8.09 19.53 -53.30
CA PRO A 37 -8.09 19.98 -51.92
C PRO A 37 -8.04 18.76 -51.00
N ALA A 38 -7.04 18.70 -50.12
CA ALA A 38 -6.97 17.70 -49.07
C ALA A 38 -8.18 17.87 -48.12
N PRO A 39 -8.81 16.78 -47.65
CA PRO A 39 -9.78 16.88 -46.56
C PRO A 39 -9.06 17.42 -45.32
N ALA A 40 -9.67 18.40 -44.66
CA ALA A 40 -9.15 19.01 -43.44
C ALA A 40 -8.88 17.90 -42.40
N GLN A 41 -7.60 17.72 -42.04
CA GLN A 41 -7.24 16.88 -40.90
C GLN A 41 -7.84 17.50 -39.63
N PRO A 42 -8.52 16.72 -38.77
CA PRO A 42 -8.91 17.19 -37.45
C PRO A 42 -7.66 17.69 -36.72
N ALA A 43 -7.76 18.86 -36.08
CA ALA A 43 -6.70 19.37 -35.22
C ALA A 43 -6.27 18.28 -34.22
N PRO A 44 -4.98 18.17 -33.88
CA PRO A 44 -4.54 17.26 -32.82
C PRO A 44 -5.33 17.58 -31.56
N GLN A 45 -6.15 16.62 -31.11
CA GLN A 45 -6.80 16.70 -29.81
C GLN A 45 -5.69 16.82 -28.76
N ALA A 46 -5.74 17.87 -27.95
CA ALA A 46 -4.84 18.04 -26.83
C ALA A 46 -4.91 16.77 -25.97
N GLU A 47 -3.77 16.11 -25.77
CA GLU A 47 -3.65 15.04 -24.80
C GLU A 47 -4.13 15.55 -23.43
N PRO A 48 -4.96 14.79 -22.68
CA PRO A 48 -5.32 15.17 -21.32
C PRO A 48 -4.04 15.41 -20.52
N ALA A 49 -3.94 16.60 -19.90
CA ALA A 49 -2.80 16.92 -19.05
C ALA A 49 -2.67 15.84 -17.96
N ALA A 50 -1.47 15.26 -17.81
CA ALA A 50 -1.23 14.29 -16.76
C ALA A 50 -1.51 14.94 -15.39
N PRO A 51 -2.13 14.21 -14.45
CA PRO A 51 -2.47 14.74 -13.14
C PRO A 51 -1.21 15.25 -12.42
N ALA A 52 -1.29 16.47 -11.89
CA ALA A 52 -0.18 17.09 -11.18
C ALA A 52 -0.04 16.46 -9.78
N GLN A 53 1.10 15.85 -9.50
CA GLN A 53 1.41 15.31 -8.17
C GLN A 53 2.15 16.37 -7.36
N VAL A 54 1.64 16.66 -6.16
CA VAL A 54 2.32 17.51 -5.18
C VAL A 54 3.27 16.63 -4.37
N ALA A 55 4.44 17.16 -4.00
CA ALA A 55 5.38 16.42 -3.16
C ALA A 55 4.70 15.96 -1.85
N PRO A 56 4.84 14.68 -1.43
CA PRO A 56 4.17 14.17 -0.25
C PRO A 56 4.56 14.92 1.02
N LYS A 57 3.58 15.25 1.86
CA LYS A 57 3.82 15.90 3.15
C LYS A 57 4.10 14.85 4.22
N LEU A 58 5.24 14.96 4.89
CA LEU A 58 5.66 14.08 5.98
C LEU A 58 5.68 14.82 7.33
N GLU A 59 5.09 14.21 8.36
CA GLU A 59 5.13 14.71 9.74
C GLU A 59 5.39 13.55 10.73
N THR A 60 6.06 13.82 11.85
CA THR A 60 6.38 12.79 12.86
C THR A 60 5.87 13.22 14.23
N PHE A 61 5.26 12.27 14.93
CA PHE A 61 4.70 12.41 16.27
C PHE A 61 5.17 11.22 17.12
N GLY A 62 6.15 11.44 17.99
CA GLY A 62 6.73 10.35 18.79
C GLY A 62 7.30 9.24 17.89
N ARG A 63 6.76 8.03 18.01
CA ARG A 63 7.09 6.86 17.19
C ARG A 63 6.32 6.76 15.87
N TRP A 64 5.29 7.58 15.71
CA TRP A 64 4.40 7.57 14.55
C TRP A 64 4.84 8.62 13.53
N SER A 65 4.70 8.30 12.25
CA SER A 65 4.88 9.25 11.15
C SER A 65 3.66 9.23 10.23
N THR A 66 3.30 10.38 9.70
CA THR A 66 2.22 10.54 8.74
C THR A 66 2.76 10.95 7.38
N LEU A 67 2.11 10.47 6.33
CA LEU A 67 2.34 10.84 4.94
C LEU A 67 0.99 11.27 4.34
N VAL A 68 0.97 12.42 3.68
CA VAL A 68 -0.18 12.87 2.89
C VAL A 68 0.28 13.02 1.46
N ASP A 69 -0.28 12.18 0.59
CA ASP A 69 -0.08 12.26 -0.85
C ASP A 69 -1.29 12.93 -1.49
N GLU A 70 -1.04 13.86 -2.39
CA GLU A 70 -2.07 14.71 -3.00
C GLU A 70 -1.92 14.70 -4.52
N VAL A 71 -3.00 14.31 -5.19
CA VAL A 71 -3.07 14.17 -6.64
C VAL A 71 -4.27 14.96 -7.14
N ASP A 72 -4.00 15.96 -7.97
CA ASP A 72 -5.04 16.68 -8.72
C ASP A 72 -5.38 15.87 -9.97
N THR A 73 -6.59 15.29 -10.02
CA THR A 73 -7.04 14.50 -11.17
C THR A 73 -7.58 15.36 -12.31
N GLY A 74 -7.64 16.69 -12.14
CA GLY A 74 -8.30 17.64 -13.03
C GLY A 74 -9.81 17.75 -12.79
N GLU A 75 -10.44 16.73 -12.21
CA GLU A 75 -11.85 16.78 -11.79
C GLU A 75 -11.98 17.06 -10.30
N ASP A 76 -11.05 16.52 -9.50
CA ASP A 76 -11.04 16.69 -8.06
C ASP A 76 -9.64 16.47 -7.45
N LEU A 77 -9.47 16.90 -6.20
CA LEU A 77 -8.25 16.73 -5.45
C LEU A 77 -8.32 15.45 -4.59
N ARG A 78 -7.61 14.40 -4.99
CA ARG A 78 -7.52 13.15 -4.23
C ARG A 78 -6.38 13.21 -3.24
N LYS A 79 -6.67 12.87 -1.99
CA LYS A 79 -5.70 12.81 -0.89
C LYS A 79 -5.66 11.41 -0.32
N THR A 80 -4.47 10.82 -0.25
CA THR A 80 -4.20 9.58 0.49
C THR A 80 -3.43 9.94 1.75
N CYS A 81 -4.05 9.76 2.91
CA CYS A 81 -3.43 10.00 4.20
C CYS A 81 -3.07 8.66 4.85
N ALA A 82 -1.78 8.50 5.18
CA ALA A 82 -1.26 7.34 5.88
C ALA A 82 -0.61 7.73 7.20
N ALA A 83 -0.78 6.92 8.23
CA ALA A 83 0.00 7.00 9.48
C ALA A 83 0.66 5.65 9.73
N SER A 84 1.94 5.63 10.10
CA SER A 84 2.65 4.38 10.35
C SER A 84 3.60 4.46 11.53
N THR A 85 3.88 3.31 12.12
CA THR A 85 4.90 3.13 13.16
C THR A 85 5.67 1.84 12.92
N ALA A 86 6.97 1.88 13.19
CA ALA A 86 7.84 0.71 13.12
C ALA A 86 7.99 0.08 14.50
N PHE A 87 7.98 -1.25 14.54
CA PHE A 87 8.17 -2.05 15.74
C PHE A 87 9.14 -3.21 15.48
N ILE A 88 9.65 -3.80 16.56
CA ILE A 88 10.40 -5.07 16.50
C ILE A 88 9.47 -6.15 17.03
N GLY A 89 9.14 -7.10 16.16
CA GLY A 89 8.27 -8.22 16.44
C GLY A 89 8.97 -9.37 17.18
N ALA A 90 8.21 -10.44 17.40
CA ALA A 90 8.73 -11.66 17.99
C ALA A 90 9.94 -12.20 17.18
N GLY A 91 10.99 -12.63 17.88
CA GLY A 91 12.22 -13.10 17.25
C GLY A 91 13.11 -11.99 16.67
N GLY A 92 12.87 -10.71 17.00
CA GLY A 92 13.70 -9.60 16.54
C GLY A 92 13.39 -9.12 15.11
N VAL A 93 12.30 -9.61 14.53
CA VAL A 93 11.93 -9.33 13.14
C VAL A 93 11.30 -7.93 13.03
N PRO A 94 11.75 -7.05 12.11
CA PRO A 94 11.15 -5.74 11.95
C PRO A 94 9.70 -5.83 11.46
N GLY A 95 8.86 -4.95 12.01
CA GLY A 95 7.43 -4.84 11.77
C GLY A 95 7.01 -3.40 11.46
N THR A 96 5.92 -3.23 10.74
CA THR A 96 5.28 -1.92 10.51
C THR A 96 3.77 -2.07 10.70
N LEU A 97 3.16 -1.12 11.41
CA LEU A 97 1.72 -0.94 11.48
C LEU A 97 1.36 0.33 10.74
N THR A 98 0.39 0.26 9.83
CA THR A 98 -0.02 1.36 8.96
C THR A 98 -1.53 1.53 8.99
N LEU A 99 -1.97 2.79 9.08
CA LEU A 99 -3.33 3.24 8.84
C LEU A 99 -3.34 3.95 7.49
N VAL A 100 -4.33 3.69 6.64
CA VAL A 100 -4.50 4.39 5.35
C VAL A 100 -5.95 4.76 5.13
N ILE A 101 -6.20 5.98 4.68
CA ILE A 101 -7.51 6.45 4.25
C ILE A 101 -7.37 7.44 3.10
N THR A 102 -8.34 7.45 2.19
CA THR A 102 -8.44 8.45 1.12
C THR A 102 -9.71 9.28 1.29
N ASN A 103 -9.65 10.54 0.89
CA ASN A 103 -10.82 11.42 0.87
C ASN A 103 -11.86 11.06 -0.22
N GLY A 104 -11.57 10.04 -1.05
CA GLY A 104 -12.51 9.48 -2.01
C GLY A 104 -13.34 8.29 -1.54
N ASP A 105 -13.01 7.70 -0.40
CA ASP A 105 -13.75 6.59 0.19
C ASP A 105 -14.82 7.09 1.16
N ALA A 106 -15.66 6.16 1.64
CA ALA A 106 -16.45 6.42 2.85
C ALA A 106 -15.51 6.80 4.01
N LEU A 107 -15.87 7.85 4.74
CA LEU A 107 -15.08 8.40 5.85
C LEU A 107 -15.74 8.07 7.20
N PRO A 108 -15.02 8.24 8.32
CA PRO A 108 -15.60 8.09 9.64
C PRO A 108 -16.83 9.00 9.81
N PRO A 109 -17.91 8.50 10.44
CA PRO A 109 -18.01 7.24 11.19
C PRO A 109 -18.39 6.00 10.36
N ASP A 110 -18.65 6.15 9.06
CA ASP A 110 -19.21 5.07 8.22
C ASP A 110 -18.14 4.03 7.82
N ALA A 111 -16.91 4.50 7.57
CA ALA A 111 -15.75 3.64 7.38
C ALA A 111 -14.50 4.27 8.00
N TYR A 112 -13.63 3.45 8.59
CA TYR A 112 -12.42 3.91 9.26
C TYR A 112 -11.20 3.61 8.38
N PRO A 113 -10.04 4.25 8.67
CA PRO A 113 -8.81 3.92 7.97
C PRO A 113 -8.54 2.42 7.97
N SER A 114 -8.11 1.90 6.82
CA SER A 114 -7.62 0.52 6.70
C SER A 114 -6.40 0.34 7.59
N ILE A 115 -6.36 -0.79 8.32
CA ILE A 115 -5.28 -1.09 9.27
C ILE A 115 -4.50 -2.30 8.75
N THR A 116 -3.23 -2.09 8.44
CA THR A 116 -2.35 -3.11 7.88
C THR A 116 -1.11 -3.30 8.73
N ILE A 117 -0.76 -4.55 8.99
CA ILE A 117 0.50 -4.95 9.62
C ILE A 117 1.37 -5.62 8.55
N ALA A 118 2.63 -5.22 8.45
CA ALA A 118 3.63 -5.89 7.63
C ALA A 118 4.79 -6.35 8.52
N VAL A 119 5.19 -7.61 8.41
CA VAL A 119 6.27 -8.21 9.21
C VAL A 119 7.04 -9.18 8.32
N ASP A 120 8.38 -9.17 8.42
CA ASP A 120 9.22 -10.11 7.67
C ASP A 120 9.34 -11.47 8.37
N ASN A 121 8.20 -12.07 8.72
CA ASN A 121 8.13 -13.36 9.41
C ASN A 121 7.24 -14.32 8.61
N LYS A 122 7.90 -15.26 7.91
CA LYS A 122 7.23 -16.28 7.10
C LYS A 122 6.52 -17.37 7.94
N GLY A 123 6.73 -17.40 9.24
CA GLY A 123 6.07 -18.32 10.17
C GLY A 123 4.71 -17.85 10.67
N LEU A 124 4.31 -16.60 10.35
CA LEU A 124 2.98 -16.09 10.69
C LEU A 124 1.92 -16.69 9.74
N PRO A 125 0.71 -16.99 10.25
CA PRO A 125 -0.36 -17.57 9.44
C PRO A 125 -0.77 -16.62 8.32
N ALA A 126 -0.98 -17.14 7.10
CA ALA A 126 -1.43 -16.39 5.93
C ALA A 126 -2.75 -16.96 5.38
N GLY A 127 -3.52 -16.16 4.63
CA GLY A 127 -4.83 -16.56 4.09
C GLY A 127 -5.90 -15.49 4.29
N LYS A 128 -7.14 -15.82 3.92
CA LYS A 128 -8.25 -14.85 3.84
C LYS A 128 -9.00 -14.60 5.15
N SER A 129 -8.76 -15.39 6.19
CA SER A 129 -9.46 -15.28 7.48
C SER A 129 -8.58 -15.81 8.61
N ILE A 130 -7.70 -14.95 9.11
CA ILE A 130 -6.79 -15.23 10.20
C ILE A 130 -7.34 -14.57 11.46
N ALA A 131 -7.51 -15.32 12.54
CA ALA A 131 -7.88 -14.73 13.83
C ALA A 131 -6.73 -13.86 14.34
N ALA A 132 -7.02 -12.64 14.79
CA ALA A 132 -6.04 -11.77 15.41
C ALA A 132 -6.58 -11.15 16.68
N THR A 133 -5.68 -10.92 17.63
CA THR A 133 -5.98 -10.27 18.89
C THR A 133 -5.05 -9.08 19.06
N PHE A 134 -5.66 -7.95 19.39
CA PHE A 134 -4.99 -6.69 19.68
C PHE A 134 -5.29 -6.33 21.14
N GLY A 135 -4.27 -6.38 21.99
CA GLY A 135 -4.41 -6.27 23.42
C GLY A 135 -3.64 -5.12 24.03
N ASP A 136 -4.12 -4.69 25.17
CA ASP A 136 -3.40 -3.89 26.16
C ASP A 136 -3.76 -4.39 27.57
N ASP A 137 -3.30 -3.66 28.59
CA ASP A 137 -3.61 -3.91 29.99
C ASP A 137 -5.10 -3.76 30.33
N LYS A 138 -5.88 -3.09 29.48
CA LYS A 138 -7.29 -2.75 29.72
C LYS A 138 -8.27 -3.66 28.98
N GLY A 139 -7.80 -4.45 28.01
CA GLY A 139 -8.64 -5.39 27.30
C GLY A 139 -8.09 -5.80 25.93
N ARG A 140 -8.87 -6.62 25.24
CA ARG A 140 -8.49 -7.19 23.94
C ARG A 140 -9.58 -6.95 22.91
N VAL A 141 -9.16 -6.66 21.68
CA VAL A 141 -10.01 -6.56 20.50
C VAL A 141 -9.68 -7.74 19.61
N ALA A 142 -10.66 -8.60 19.36
CA ALA A 142 -10.55 -9.66 18.38
C ALA A 142 -10.94 -9.13 17.01
N ALA A 143 -10.17 -9.48 15.99
CA ALA A 143 -10.45 -9.16 14.60
C ALA A 143 -10.10 -10.33 13.69
N LYS A 144 -10.57 -10.26 12.44
CA LYS A 144 -10.09 -11.13 11.37
C LYS A 144 -9.14 -10.34 10.49
N LEU A 145 -8.09 -11.00 10.02
CA LEU A 145 -7.17 -10.45 9.04
C LEU A 145 -7.27 -11.24 7.74
N HIS A 146 -6.97 -10.56 6.65
CA HIS A 146 -6.67 -11.17 5.37
C HIS A 146 -5.25 -10.82 4.95
N SER A 147 -4.57 -11.81 4.36
CA SER A 147 -3.29 -11.66 3.71
C SER A 147 -3.46 -12.12 2.26
N ASP A 148 -3.32 -11.19 1.33
CA ASP A 148 -3.52 -11.35 -0.11
C ASP A 148 -2.21 -11.55 -0.89
N GLY A 149 -1.07 -11.42 -0.22
CA GLY A 149 0.25 -11.66 -0.80
C GLY A 149 1.34 -10.89 -0.09
N ALA A 150 2.55 -10.94 -0.65
CA ALA A 150 3.67 -10.15 -0.16
C ALA A 150 3.78 -8.85 -0.95
N VAL A 151 3.63 -7.70 -0.27
CA VAL A 151 3.94 -6.39 -0.84
C VAL A 151 5.45 -6.18 -0.76
N ASN A 152 6.11 -5.98 -1.91
CA ASN A 152 7.58 -5.85 -1.99
C ASN A 152 8.34 -7.02 -1.32
N GLY A 153 7.81 -8.24 -1.42
CA GLY A 153 8.41 -9.44 -0.81
C GLY A 153 8.16 -9.61 0.69
N ARG A 154 7.46 -8.66 1.32
CA ARG A 154 7.07 -8.72 2.74
C ARG A 154 5.58 -9.06 2.87
N LEU A 155 5.26 -10.07 3.68
CA LEU A 155 3.87 -10.40 3.95
C LEU A 155 3.19 -9.26 4.71
N SER A 156 1.97 -8.94 4.28
CA SER A 156 1.09 -8.00 4.93
C SER A 156 -0.23 -8.65 5.30
N TRP A 157 -0.80 -8.15 6.39
CA TRP A 157 -2.08 -8.56 6.94
C TRP A 157 -2.92 -7.32 7.16
N THR A 158 -4.06 -7.27 6.50
CA THR A 158 -5.01 -6.16 6.65
C THR A 158 -6.18 -6.64 7.50
N VAL A 159 -6.58 -5.81 8.46
CA VAL A 159 -7.76 -6.04 9.29
C VAL A 159 -9.00 -5.98 8.42
N ASP A 160 -9.90 -6.95 8.58
CA ASP A 160 -11.22 -6.93 7.97
C ASP A 160 -11.93 -5.62 8.38
N ASN A 161 -12.12 -4.73 7.40
CA ASN A 161 -12.48 -3.33 7.63
C ASN A 161 -13.98 -3.15 7.93
N GLN A 162 -14.46 -3.84 8.95
CA GLN A 162 -15.80 -3.62 9.50
C GLN A 162 -15.75 -2.41 10.44
N ALA A 163 -16.55 -1.38 10.19
CA ALA A 163 -16.51 -0.12 10.93
C ALA A 163 -16.50 -0.29 12.46
N LYS A 164 -17.32 -1.21 12.98
CA LYS A 164 -17.38 -1.53 14.42
C LYS A 164 -16.05 -2.09 14.96
N ILE A 165 -15.41 -2.98 14.22
CA ILE A 165 -14.14 -3.62 14.61
C ILE A 165 -12.99 -2.62 14.49
N SER A 166 -12.92 -1.89 13.36
CA SER A 166 -11.91 -0.84 13.14
C SER A 166 -12.00 0.25 14.22
N LEU A 167 -13.19 0.74 14.55
CA LEU A 167 -13.39 1.69 15.65
C LEU A 167 -12.93 1.13 17.01
N ALA A 168 -13.30 -0.12 17.33
CA ALA A 168 -12.90 -0.75 18.59
C ALA A 168 -11.37 -0.88 18.68
N LEU A 169 -10.71 -1.25 17.58
CA LEU A 169 -9.26 -1.36 17.50
C LEU A 169 -8.58 0.01 17.61
N LEU A 170 -9.05 1.04 16.90
CA LEU A 170 -8.50 2.39 16.98
C LEU A 170 -8.63 2.97 18.40
N ARG A 171 -9.74 2.71 19.08
CA ARG A 171 -9.93 3.07 20.51
C ARG A 171 -8.99 2.30 21.43
N ALA A 172 -8.63 1.06 21.09
CA ALA A 172 -7.60 0.31 21.79
C ALA A 172 -6.21 0.92 21.60
N MET A 173 -5.85 1.23 20.36
CA MET A 173 -4.58 1.89 20.04
C MET A 173 -4.43 3.22 20.77
N ARG A 174 -5.51 4.00 20.88
CA ARG A 174 -5.51 5.26 21.64
C ARG A 174 -5.24 5.07 23.12
N ARG A 175 -5.92 4.10 23.76
CA ARG A 175 -5.91 3.96 25.22
C ARG A 175 -4.66 3.23 25.73
N ALA A 176 -4.00 2.49 24.85
CA ALA A 176 -2.80 1.71 25.09
C ALA A 176 -1.55 2.60 25.01
N SER A 177 -0.54 2.33 25.84
CA SER A 177 0.83 2.82 25.64
C SER A 177 1.61 1.90 24.69
N VAL A 178 1.31 0.61 24.79
CA VAL A 178 1.85 -0.48 23.98
C VAL A 178 0.70 -1.38 23.57
N LEU A 179 0.61 -1.69 22.29
CA LEU A 179 -0.37 -2.61 21.72
C LEU A 179 0.29 -3.96 21.45
N ASP A 180 -0.13 -5.00 22.16
CA ASP A 180 0.30 -6.37 21.92
C ASP A 180 -0.54 -7.00 20.81
N VAL A 181 0.12 -7.65 19.86
CA VAL A 181 -0.54 -8.24 18.69
C VAL A 181 -0.19 -9.72 18.59
N SER A 182 -1.22 -10.54 18.38
CA SER A 182 -1.07 -11.97 18.05
C SER A 182 -1.98 -12.38 16.89
N PHE A 183 -1.51 -13.31 16.07
CA PHE A 183 -2.29 -13.96 15.00
C PHE A 183 -2.54 -15.41 15.41
N GLY A 184 -3.77 -15.73 15.83
CA GLY A 184 -4.07 -16.94 16.59
C GLY A 184 -3.20 -17.03 17.84
N ASP A 185 -2.49 -18.15 17.99
CA ASP A 185 -1.55 -18.39 19.08
C ASP A 185 -0.13 -17.86 18.80
N ALA A 186 0.12 -17.30 17.61
CA ALA A 186 1.43 -16.78 17.22
C ALA A 186 1.59 -15.30 17.64
N PRO A 187 2.51 -14.95 18.57
CA PRO A 187 2.78 -13.57 18.91
C PRO A 187 3.47 -12.86 17.74
N VAL A 188 2.97 -11.67 17.39
CA VAL A 188 3.54 -10.82 16.33
C VAL A 188 4.51 -9.83 16.94
N GLY A 189 4.13 -9.17 18.04
CA GLY A 189 4.98 -8.22 18.74
C GLY A 189 4.19 -7.19 19.54
N SER A 190 4.95 -6.29 20.17
CA SER A 190 4.43 -5.19 20.97
C SER A 190 4.76 -3.86 20.27
N ILE A 191 3.73 -3.05 20.00
CA ILE A 191 3.83 -1.86 19.17
C ILE A 191 3.64 -0.62 20.04
N SER A 192 4.58 0.31 20.02
CA SER A 192 4.45 1.57 20.76
C SER A 192 3.36 2.47 20.15
N MET A 193 2.44 2.91 20.99
CA MET A 193 1.39 3.88 20.62
C MET A 193 1.80 5.33 20.89
N ASP A 194 3.07 5.58 21.23
CA ASP A 194 3.60 6.92 21.49
C ASP A 194 3.48 7.82 20.25
N GLY A 195 2.51 8.75 20.30
CA GLY A 195 2.19 9.68 19.22
C GLY A 195 1.04 9.27 18.31
N PHE A 196 0.43 8.09 18.53
CA PHE A 196 -0.71 7.60 17.75
C PHE A 196 -1.85 8.62 17.67
N THR A 197 -2.27 9.18 18.81
CA THR A 197 -3.39 10.13 18.88
C THR A 197 -3.13 11.39 18.06
N LYS A 198 -1.90 11.90 18.04
CA LYS A 198 -1.52 13.07 17.22
C LYS A 198 -1.50 12.71 15.74
N ALA A 199 -0.92 11.58 15.39
CA ALA A 199 -0.90 11.08 14.02
C ALA A 199 -2.32 10.89 13.46
N TYR A 200 -3.22 10.25 14.22
CA TYR A 200 -4.62 10.05 13.82
C TYR A 200 -5.37 11.38 13.62
N ARG A 201 -5.17 12.36 14.52
CA ARG A 201 -5.73 13.72 14.32
C ARG A 201 -5.17 14.43 13.10
N SER A 202 -3.89 14.21 12.80
CA SER A 202 -3.26 14.73 11.58
C SER A 202 -3.93 14.14 10.34
N LEU A 203 -4.22 12.83 10.31
CA LEU A 203 -4.98 12.22 9.20
C LEU A 203 -6.36 12.84 9.05
N GLY A 204 -7.09 13.03 10.16
CA GLY A 204 -8.40 13.66 10.16
C GLY A 204 -8.38 15.08 9.58
N ALA A 205 -7.40 15.89 9.99
CA ALA A 205 -7.22 17.24 9.48
C ALA A 205 -6.85 17.27 7.99
N SER A 206 -6.03 16.31 7.53
CA SER A 206 -5.56 16.27 6.14
C SER A 206 -6.57 15.66 5.16
N CYS A 207 -7.29 14.60 5.57
CA CYS A 207 -8.26 13.89 4.73
C CYS A 207 -9.72 14.25 5.02
N GLY A 208 -9.99 15.17 5.95
CA GLY A 208 -11.30 15.79 6.13
C GLY A 208 -12.32 14.97 6.90
N PHE A 209 -11.90 14.19 7.90
CA PHE A 209 -12.81 13.38 8.72
C PHE A 209 -12.75 13.72 10.22
N PRO A 210 -13.87 13.60 10.95
CA PRO A 210 -13.91 13.84 12.39
C PRO A 210 -13.13 12.77 13.14
N THR A 211 -12.47 13.15 14.23
CA THR A 211 -11.61 12.22 14.99
C THR A 211 -12.06 11.99 16.43
N ALA A 212 -13.11 12.68 16.89
CA ALA A 212 -13.50 12.71 18.31
C ALA A 212 -13.93 11.34 18.88
N ASP A 213 -14.41 10.44 18.04
CA ASP A 213 -14.80 9.07 18.41
C ASP A 213 -13.61 8.17 18.77
N VAL A 214 -12.44 8.46 18.21
CA VAL A 214 -11.16 7.84 18.50
C VAL A 214 -10.33 8.82 19.32
N ALA A 215 -9.78 9.88 18.74
CA ALA A 215 -8.91 10.86 19.35
C ALA A 215 -9.62 12.21 19.57
N PRO A 216 -10.30 12.41 20.72
CA PRO A 216 -10.87 13.71 21.08
C PRO A 216 -9.80 14.80 21.29
#